data_AF-A0A9D4EE58-F1
#
_entry.id   AF-A0A9D4EE58-F1
#
_cell.length_a   1.000
_cell.length_b   1.000
_cell.length_c   1.000
_cell.angle_alpha   90.00
_cell.angle_beta   90.00
_cell.angle_gamma   90.00
#
_symmetry.space_group_name_H-M   'P 1'
#
loop_
_entity.id
_entity.type
_entity.pdbx_description
1 polymer ?
#
loop_
_entity_poly.entity_id
_entity_poly.type
_entity_poly.pdbx_seq_one_letter_code
_entity_poly.pdbx_strand_id
1 'polypeptide(L)'
;MQSSQQDSITMQSPQQDSITMHSSKQDSITMLSPQGLHHQQSSQQDSITTHSSKQDSITMQSPQQDSITTHSSKQDSITMQSSQQDFFFMQCSKQDSITMQYSEYNLITLL
;
A
#
# COMPACT_ATOMS: atom_id res chain seq x y z
N MET A 1 -15.59 -0.76 2.79
CA MET A 1 -16.35 0.50 2.69
C MET A 1 -16.23 0.98 1.25
N GLN A 2 -17.33 1.40 0.61
CA GLN A 2 -17.30 1.97 -0.73
C GLN A 2 -17.78 3.43 -0.61
N SER A 3 -16.87 4.38 -0.76
CA SER A 3 -17.18 5.81 -0.78
C SER A 3 -16.57 6.47 -2.03
N SER A 4 -17.20 7.53 -2.50
CA SER A 4 -16.77 8.26 -3.70
C SER A 4 -15.48 9.05 -3.48
N GLN A 5 -15.18 9.45 -2.24
CA GLN A 5 -13.97 10.18 -1.87
C GLN A 5 -13.63 9.91 -0.40
N GLN A 6 -12.34 9.83 -0.08
CA GLN A 6 -11.83 9.77 1.30
C GLN A 6 -10.60 10.65 1.42
N ASP A 7 -10.71 11.74 2.18
CA ASP A 7 -9.62 12.71 2.29
C ASP A 7 -8.45 12.13 3.11
N SER A 8 -8.72 11.56 4.29
CA SER A 8 -7.68 10.90 5.08
C SER A 8 -8.24 9.76 5.91
N ILE A 9 -7.57 8.61 5.87
CA ILE A 9 -7.95 7.41 6.60
C ILE A 9 -6.77 6.96 7.43
N THR A 10 -6.95 6.86 8.74
CA THR A 10 -6.01 6.16 9.61
C THR A 10 -6.67 4.92 10.14
N MET A 11 -6.04 3.78 9.93
CA MET A 11 -6.48 2.49 10.42
C MET A 11 -5.41 1.91 11.35
N GLN A 12 -5.82 1.64 12.58
CA GLN A 12 -5.00 0.98 13.58
C GLN A 12 -5.74 -0.27 14.02
N SER A 13 -5.13 -1.43 13.83
CA SER A 13 -5.72 -2.68 14.31
C SER A 13 -4.65 -3.57 14.93
N PRO A 14 -4.80 -3.96 16.21
CA PRO A 14 -3.84 -4.82 16.88
C PRO A 14 -3.96 -6.30 16.46
N GLN A 15 -5.07 -6.72 15.83
CA GLN A 15 -5.35 -8.13 15.48
C GLN A 15 -6.24 -8.25 14.23
N GLN A 16 -5.96 -7.51 13.16
CA GLN A 16 -6.68 -7.73 11.89
C GLN A 16 -5.94 -8.73 11.03
N ASP A 17 -6.65 -9.77 10.58
CA ASP A 17 -6.12 -10.73 9.63
C ASP A 17 -6.08 -10.16 8.20
N SER A 18 -7.03 -9.27 7.86
CA SER A 18 -7.06 -8.63 6.55
C SER A 18 -7.79 -7.30 6.53
N ILE A 19 -7.37 -6.43 5.60
CA ILE A 19 -7.94 -5.13 5.30
C ILE A 19 -8.21 -5.07 3.80
N THR A 20 -9.44 -4.70 3.44
CA THR A 20 -9.84 -4.46 2.04
C THR A 20 -10.49 -3.08 1.89
N MET A 21 -9.97 -2.24 1.00
CA MET A 21 -10.50 -0.90 0.72
C MET A 21 -10.77 -0.67 -0.77
N HIS A 22 -11.92 -0.07 -1.06
CA HIS A 22 -12.34 0.32 -2.41
C HIS A 22 -12.90 1.75 -2.40
N SER A 23 -12.42 2.59 -3.29
CA SER A 23 -12.88 3.98 -3.42
C SER A 23 -12.59 4.51 -4.81
N SER A 24 -13.13 5.68 -5.16
CA SER A 24 -12.76 6.34 -6.40
C SER A 24 -11.52 7.24 -6.24
N LYS A 25 -11.41 7.94 -5.10
CA LYS A 25 -10.28 8.82 -4.78
C LYS A 25 -9.90 8.73 -3.30
N GLN A 26 -8.61 8.72 -3.02
CA GLN A 26 -8.03 8.70 -1.67
C GLN A 26 -6.84 9.64 -1.61
N ASP A 27 -6.92 10.67 -0.76
CA ASP A 27 -5.80 11.61 -0.67
C ASP A 27 -4.71 11.02 0.24
N SER A 28 -5.05 10.51 1.43
CA SER A 28 -4.04 9.90 2.31
C SER A 28 -4.52 8.72 3.14
N ILE A 29 -3.71 7.66 3.19
CA ILE A 29 -4.00 6.45 3.97
C ILE A 29 -2.81 6.07 4.83
N THR A 30 -3.06 5.90 6.12
CA THR A 30 -2.10 5.31 7.06
C THR A 30 -2.66 4.02 7.64
N MET A 31 -1.94 2.92 7.46
CA MET A 31 -2.29 1.61 8.01
C MET A 31 -1.21 1.15 9.00
N LEU A 32 -1.65 0.82 10.20
CA LEU A 32 -0.82 0.35 11.30
C LEU A 32 -1.41 -0.98 11.80
N SER A 33 -0.72 -2.08 11.51
CA SER A 33 -1.13 -3.41 11.97
C SER A 33 0.09 -4.24 12.34
N PRO A 34 0.06 -5.06 13.41
CA PRO A 34 1.14 -6.00 13.69
C PRO A 34 1.27 -7.10 12.65
N GLN A 35 0.13 -7.52 12.06
CA GLN A 35 0.03 -8.60 11.08
C GLN A 35 -1.15 -8.45 10.12
N GLY A 36 -1.11 -9.15 8.98
CA GLY A 36 -2.28 -9.32 8.10
C GLY A 36 -2.03 -9.11 6.61
N LEU A 37 -3.13 -9.21 5.85
CA LEU A 37 -3.21 -9.01 4.41
C LEU A 37 -3.84 -7.67 4.08
N HIS A 38 -3.29 -6.92 3.13
CA HIS A 38 -3.84 -5.62 2.73
C HIS A 38 -4.16 -5.61 1.25
N HIS A 39 -5.42 -5.33 0.91
CA HIS A 39 -5.91 -5.23 -0.45
C HIS A 39 -6.56 -3.86 -0.66
N GLN A 40 -6.12 -3.14 -1.69
CA GLN A 40 -6.64 -1.81 -1.96
C GLN A 40 -6.82 -1.56 -3.45
N GLN A 41 -7.98 -1.00 -3.80
CA GLN A 41 -8.28 -0.57 -5.17
C GLN A 41 -8.84 0.86 -5.16
N SER A 42 -8.26 1.74 -5.98
CA SER A 42 -8.76 3.10 -6.20
C SER A 42 -8.55 3.57 -7.63
N SER A 43 -9.30 4.57 -8.11
CA SER A 43 -8.99 5.23 -9.39
C SER A 43 -7.84 6.24 -9.26
N GLN A 44 -7.71 6.91 -8.11
CA GLN A 44 -6.60 7.83 -7.79
C GLN A 44 -6.21 7.70 -6.31
N GLN A 45 -4.90 7.73 -6.03
CA GLN A 45 -4.32 7.67 -4.70
C GLN A 45 -3.14 8.62 -4.57
N ASP A 46 -3.20 9.59 -3.66
CA ASP A 46 -2.06 10.51 -3.52
C ASP A 46 -1.00 9.90 -2.60
N SER A 47 -1.36 9.45 -1.39
CA SER A 47 -0.36 8.92 -0.45
C SER A 47 -0.81 7.71 0.38
N ILE A 48 0.06 6.71 0.48
CA ILE A 48 -0.14 5.52 1.31
C ILE A 48 1.08 5.30 2.19
N THR A 49 0.85 5.14 3.48
CA THR A 49 1.86 4.73 4.46
C THR A 49 1.39 3.46 5.15
N THR A 50 2.22 2.41 5.12
CA THR A 50 1.95 1.15 5.81
C THR A 50 3.08 0.80 6.76
N HIS A 51 2.71 0.40 7.97
CA HIS A 51 3.66 -0.03 9.00
C HIS A 51 3.19 -1.34 9.61
N SER A 52 4.07 -2.34 9.57
CA SER A 52 3.81 -3.64 10.17
C SER A 52 5.04 -4.31 10.80
N SER A 53 4.79 -5.25 11.71
CA SER A 53 5.85 -6.16 12.17
C SER A 53 5.99 -7.37 11.26
N LYS A 54 4.89 -7.93 10.78
CA LYS A 54 4.86 -9.06 9.84
C LYS A 54 3.74 -8.82 8.85
N GLN A 55 3.95 -9.01 7.57
CA GLN A 55 2.90 -8.72 6.61
C GLN A 55 2.91 -9.75 5.51
N ASP A 56 1.83 -10.52 5.46
CA ASP A 56 1.75 -11.67 4.57
C ASP A 56 1.64 -11.18 3.13
N SER A 57 0.76 -10.22 2.87
CA SER A 57 0.66 -9.63 1.54
C SER A 57 0.16 -8.19 1.52
N ILE A 58 0.62 -7.44 0.52
CA ILE A 58 0.04 -6.17 0.10
C ILE A 58 -0.29 -6.26 -1.37
N THR A 59 -1.53 -5.99 -1.73
CA THR A 59 -1.98 -5.82 -3.11
C THR A 59 -2.58 -4.44 -3.27
N MET A 60 -2.00 -3.62 -4.13
CA MET A 60 -2.52 -2.29 -4.45
C MET A 60 -2.70 -2.13 -5.95
N GLN A 61 -3.89 -1.66 -6.34
CA GLN A 61 -4.21 -1.37 -7.73
C GLN A 61 -4.81 0.03 -7.83
N SER A 62 -4.14 0.90 -8.58
CA SER A 62 -4.71 2.18 -8.93
C SER A 62 -4.07 2.74 -10.20
N PRO A 63 -4.84 3.28 -11.16
CA PRO A 63 -4.29 3.91 -12.35
C PRO A 63 -3.25 5.00 -12.07
N GLN A 64 -3.42 5.78 -11.00
CA GLN A 64 -2.53 6.87 -10.60
C GLN A 64 -2.23 6.79 -9.10
N GLN A 65 -0.95 6.76 -8.77
CA GLN A 65 -0.44 6.69 -7.40
C GLN A 65 0.71 7.69 -7.25
N ASP A 66 0.61 8.68 -6.36
CA ASP A 66 1.74 9.61 -6.19
C ASP A 66 2.80 8.96 -5.30
N SER A 67 2.47 8.61 -4.06
CA SER A 67 3.48 8.15 -3.09
C SER A 67 3.04 6.94 -2.27
N ILE A 68 3.94 5.97 -2.15
CA ILE A 68 3.75 4.78 -1.32
C ILE A 68 4.99 4.57 -0.46
N THR A 69 4.77 4.43 0.85
CA THR A 69 5.78 4.14 1.85
C THR A 69 5.38 2.89 2.63
N THR A 70 6.24 1.89 2.65
CA THR A 70 6.02 0.63 3.37
C THR A 70 7.18 0.34 4.32
N HIS A 71 6.87 0.13 5.59
CA HIS A 71 7.83 -0.30 6.59
C HIS A 71 7.38 -1.62 7.22
N SER A 72 8.23 -2.65 7.11
CA SER A 72 7.96 -3.94 7.76
C SER A 72 9.22 -4.60 8.32
N SER A 73 9.08 -5.44 9.35
CA SER A 73 10.19 -6.34 9.74
C SER A 73 10.21 -7.61 8.90
N LYS A 74 9.05 -8.07 8.42
CA LYS A 74 8.89 -9.21 7.53
C LYS A 74 7.75 -8.99 6.56
N GLN A 75 7.97 -9.29 5.30
CA GLN A 75 6.96 -9.17 4.27
C GLN A 75 7.08 -10.32 3.27
N ASP A 76 6.03 -11.12 3.10
CA ASP A 76 6.12 -12.26 2.20
C ASP A 76 5.88 -11.82 0.75
N SER A 77 4.84 -11.01 0.50
CA SER A 77 4.54 -10.58 -0.88
C SER A 77 4.03 -9.15 -1.01
N ILE A 78 4.49 -8.45 -2.03
CA ILE A 78 3.95 -7.16 -2.44
C ILE A 78 3.64 -7.20 -3.93
N THR A 79 2.41 -6.85 -4.28
CA THR A 79 1.96 -6.69 -5.66
C THR A 79 1.39 -5.28 -5.83
N MET A 80 1.97 -4.51 -6.73
CA MET A 80 1.48 -3.19 -7.07
C MET A 80 1.29 -3.05 -8.57
N GLN A 81 0.15 -2.48 -8.95
CA GLN A 81 -0.21 -2.24 -10.33
C GLN A 81 -0.75 -0.82 -10.48
N SER A 82 -0.03 -0.02 -11.27
CA SER A 82 -0.44 1.34 -11.63
C SER A 82 -0.05 1.68 -13.05
N SER A 83 -0.68 2.69 -13.65
CA SER A 83 -0.15 3.29 -14.88
C SER A 83 0.94 4.31 -14.55
N GLN A 84 0.79 5.07 -13.47
CA GLN A 84 1.72 6.12 -13.05
C GLN A 84 2.00 6.03 -11.55
N GLN A 85 3.28 5.88 -11.19
CA GLN A 85 3.76 5.86 -9.81
C GLN A 85 4.88 6.90 -9.59
N ASP A 86 4.67 7.98 -8.85
CA ASP A 86 5.78 8.92 -8.65
C ASP A 86 6.85 8.33 -7.72
N PHE A 87 6.48 7.95 -6.50
CA PHE A 87 7.41 7.52 -5.46
C PHE A 87 7.00 6.20 -4.82
N PHE A 88 7.90 5.23 -4.82
CA PHE A 88 7.81 4.03 -3.99
C PHE A 88 9.01 3.92 -3.06
N PHE A 89 8.75 3.81 -1.76
CA PHE A 89 9.74 3.53 -0.74
C PHE A 89 9.33 2.30 0.06
N MET A 90 10.24 1.34 0.16
CA MET A 90 10.10 0.19 1.04
C MET A 90 11.31 0.08 1.94
N GLN A 91 11.06 -0.14 3.22
CA GLN A 91 12.05 -0.59 4.18
C GLN A 91 11.59 -1.91 4.80
N CYS A 92 12.28 -3.01 4.49
CA CYS A 92 11.94 -4.34 4.96
C CYS A 92 13.17 -5.17 5.35
N SER A 93 13.21 -5.66 6.59
CA SER A 93 14.33 -6.51 7.02
C SER A 93 14.35 -7.90 6.38
N LYS A 94 13.19 -8.44 5.98
CA LYS A 94 13.04 -9.72 5.29
C LYS A 94 11.89 -9.68 4.31
N GLN A 95 12.19 -9.87 3.04
CA GLN A 95 11.23 -9.86 1.95
C GLN A 95 11.34 -11.15 1.14
N ASP A 96 10.22 -11.81 0.83
CA ASP A 96 10.24 -12.96 -0.07
C ASP A 96 10.03 -12.54 -1.54
N SER A 97 9.00 -11.75 -1.84
CA SER A 97 8.68 -11.37 -3.23
C SER A 97 8.10 -9.95 -3.39
N ILE A 98 8.50 -9.27 -4.47
CA ILE A 98 7.94 -7.98 -4.88
C ILE A 98 7.65 -8.04 -6.39
N THR A 99 6.41 -7.72 -6.76
CA THR A 99 5.98 -7.53 -8.14
C THR A 99 5.43 -6.13 -8.30
N MET A 100 6.01 -5.38 -9.23
CA MET A 100 5.62 -4.00 -9.53
C MET A 100 5.38 -3.88 -11.03
N GLN A 101 4.19 -3.43 -11.42
CA GLN A 101 3.84 -3.19 -12.80
C GLN A 101 3.38 -1.74 -12.96
N TYR A 102 4.23 -0.94 -13.59
CA TYR A 102 4.01 0.46 -13.89
C TYR A 102 4.25 0.74 -15.37
N SER A 103 3.52 1.68 -15.95
CA SER A 103 3.88 2.25 -17.26
C SER A 103 4.94 3.33 -17.09
N GLU A 104 4.77 4.19 -16.09
CA GLU A 104 5.69 5.28 -15.75
C GLU A 104 6.00 5.28 -14.24
N TYR A 105 7.25 5.57 -13.88
CA TYR A 105 7.62 5.82 -12.49
C TYR A 105 8.77 6.83 -12.35
N ASN A 106 8.78 7.62 -11.27
CA ASN A 106 9.90 8.54 -11.01
C ASN A 106 11.00 7.92 -10.12
N LEU A 107 10.64 7.39 -8.95
CA LEU A 107 11.62 6.83 -8.00
C LEU A 107 11.09 5.60 -7.27
N ILE A 108 11.93 4.57 -7.21
CA ILE A 108 11.70 3.33 -6.47
C ILE A 108 12.92 3.10 -5.57
N THR A 109 12.70 2.99 -4.27
CA THR A 109 13.72 2.71 -3.25
C THR A 109 13.32 1.49 -2.43
N LEU A 110 14.20 0.50 -2.34
CA LEU A 110 14.03 -0.72 -1.55
C LEU A 110 15.23 -0.88 -0.62
N LEU A 111 15.00 -0.90 0.70
CA LEU A 111 15.99 -1.02 1.77
C LEU A 111 15.67 -2.20 2.70
#